data_AF-A0A6S6LW31-F1
#
_entry.id   AF-A0A6S6LW31-F1
#
_cell.length_a   1.000
_cell.length_b   1.000
_cell.length_c   1.000
_cell.angle_alpha   90.00
_cell.angle_beta   90.00
_cell.angle_gamma   90.00
#
_symmetry.space_group_name_H-M   'P 1'
#
loop_
_entity.id
_entity.type
_entity.pdbx_description
1 polymer ?
#
loop_
_entity_poly.entity_id
_entity_poly.type
_entity_poly.pdbx_seq_one_letter_code
_entity_poly.pdbx_strand_id
1 'polypeptide(L)'
;MLFHRRVNDKRHGLLLDHPLDAPSCCTVCAALCCRSFPNVDLSWGEYQLLERLGATRLHFSLYGPHKLIIENGCEFLVDNRCGIYEQRPEICRRFICRSD
;
A
#
# COMPACT_ATOMS: atom_id res chain seq x y z
N MET A 1 -6.60 3.13 38.43
CA MET A 1 -6.43 3.76 37.10
C MET A 1 -5.79 2.71 36.20
N LEU A 2 -6.56 2.14 35.28
CA LEU A 2 -6.15 1.05 34.40
C LEU A 2 -5.29 1.62 33.27
N PHE A 3 -3.97 1.42 33.35
CA PHE A 3 -3.08 1.70 32.22
C PHE A 3 -3.35 0.65 31.14
N HIS A 4 -4.10 1.03 30.09
CA HIS A 4 -4.15 0.30 28.83
C HIS A 4 -2.74 0.30 28.23
N ARG A 5 -1.98 -0.74 28.57
CA ARG A 5 -0.73 -1.12 27.95
C ARG A 5 -1.05 -1.33 26.46
N ARG A 6 -0.80 -0.30 25.64
CA ARG A 6 -0.80 -0.39 24.18
C ARG A 6 0.17 -1.51 23.85
N VAL A 7 -0.36 -2.70 23.57
CA VAL A 7 0.41 -3.74 22.90
C VAL A 7 0.83 -3.08 21.59
N ASN A 8 2.11 -2.75 21.49
CA ASN A 8 2.73 -2.38 20.23
C ASN A 8 2.67 -3.65 19.39
N ASP A 9 1.53 -3.84 18.74
CA ASP A 9 1.30 -4.84 17.71
C ASP A 9 2.33 -4.51 16.62
N LYS A 10 3.52 -5.09 16.72
CA LYS A 10 4.61 -4.88 15.78
C LYS A 10 4.18 -5.57 14.50
N ARG A 11 3.41 -4.87 13.67
CA ARG A 11 2.98 -5.37 12.37
C ARG A 11 4.11 -5.13 11.38
N HIS A 12 4.71 -6.21 10.91
CA HIS A 12 5.79 -6.14 9.94
C HIS A 12 5.18 -6.03 8.54
N GLY A 13 5.47 -4.92 7.85
CA GLY A 13 5.21 -4.80 6.42
C GLY A 13 6.22 -5.66 5.67
N LEU A 14 5.74 -6.70 4.99
CA LEU A 14 6.57 -7.59 4.17
C LEU A 14 6.22 -7.35 2.70
N LEU A 15 7.25 -7.18 1.87
CA LEU A 15 7.14 -7.20 0.42
C LEU A 15 7.39 -8.63 -0.04
N LEU A 16 6.37 -9.29 -0.59
CA LEU A 16 6.51 -10.63 -1.17
C LEU A 16 7.05 -10.57 -2.60
N ASP A 17 7.66 -11.65 -3.07
CA ASP A 17 8.04 -11.81 -4.48
C ASP A 17 6.82 -11.96 -5.41
N HIS A 18 5.73 -12.55 -4.92
CA HIS A 18 4.47 -12.76 -5.64
C HIS A 18 3.29 -11.96 -5.02
N PRO A 19 2.30 -11.52 -5.83
CA PRO A 19 1.11 -10.85 -5.33
C PRO A 19 0.26 -11.80 -4.48
N LEU A 20 -0.17 -11.33 -3.30
CA LEU A 20 -1.07 -12.09 -2.43
C LEU A 20 -2.45 -11.43 -2.44
N ASP A 21 -3.36 -12.01 -3.22
CA ASP A 21 -4.75 -11.55 -3.35
C ASP A 21 -5.67 -12.01 -2.22
N ALA A 22 -5.11 -12.30 -1.04
CA ALA A 22 -5.92 -12.73 0.08
C ALA A 22 -6.78 -11.54 0.56
N PRO A 23 -8.13 -11.62 0.49
CA PRO A 23 -9.01 -10.53 0.88
C PRO A 23 -8.85 -10.15 2.37
N SER A 24 -8.37 -11.07 3.19
CA SER A 24 -8.08 -10.87 4.62
C SER A 24 -6.95 -9.86 4.87
N CYS A 25 -5.98 -9.72 3.96
CA CYS A 25 -4.88 -8.78 4.16
C CYS A 25 -5.30 -7.32 4.03
N CYS A 26 -6.41 -6.98 3.34
CA CYS A 26 -6.88 -5.60 3.19
C CYS A 26 -8.23 -5.31 3.82
N THR A 27 -9.07 -6.31 4.06
CA THR A 27 -10.31 -6.13 4.85
C THR A 27 -10.02 -5.73 6.30
N VAL A 28 -8.86 -6.17 6.84
CA VAL A 28 -8.44 -5.87 8.21
C VAL A 28 -7.24 -4.91 8.27
N CYS A 29 -6.57 -4.64 7.14
CA CYS A 29 -5.46 -3.68 7.09
C CYS A 29 -6.01 -2.26 7.02
N ALA A 30 -6.08 -1.61 8.18
CA ALA A 30 -6.43 -0.21 8.38
C ALA A 30 -5.37 0.74 7.79
N ALA A 31 -5.15 0.66 6.47
CA ALA A 31 -4.13 1.41 5.72
C ALA A 31 -2.67 1.15 6.13
N LEU A 32 -2.41 0.24 7.08
CA LEU A 32 -1.07 -0.02 7.64
C LEU A 32 -0.05 -0.38 6.55
N CYS A 33 -0.44 -1.26 5.63
CA CYS A 33 0.33 -1.77 4.51
C CYS A 33 0.79 -0.63 3.59
N CYS A 34 -0.11 0.32 3.32
CA CYS A 34 0.19 1.50 2.51
C CYS A 34 1.05 2.52 3.28
N ARG A 35 0.89 2.63 4.60
CA ARG A 35 1.65 3.56 5.44
C ARG A 35 3.06 3.06 5.78
N SER A 36 3.31 1.76 5.68
CA SER A 36 4.62 1.17 5.96
C SER A 36 5.68 1.52 4.93
N PHE A 37 5.29 1.92 3.71
CA PHE A 37 6.23 2.22 2.62
C PHE A 37 6.04 3.67 2.17
N PRO A 38 7.10 4.51 2.19
CA PRO A 38 7.01 5.91 1.76
C PRO A 38 6.91 6.06 0.25
N ASN A 39 7.42 5.07 -0.50
CA ASN A 39 7.33 5.00 -1.95
C ASN A 39 7.33 3.54 -2.40
N VAL A 40 6.75 3.28 -3.56
CA VAL A 40 6.73 1.95 -4.18
C VAL A 40 7.14 2.07 -5.64
N ASP A 41 8.02 1.18 -6.07
CA ASP A 41 8.46 1.10 -7.46
C ASP A 41 7.37 0.45 -8.31
N LEU A 42 7.03 1.10 -9.41
CA LEU A 42 5.97 0.74 -10.33
C LEU A 42 6.56 0.36 -11.68
N SER A 43 5.96 -0.66 -12.29
CA SER A 43 6.05 -0.88 -13.72
C SER A 43 5.26 0.17 -14.50
N TRP A 44 5.53 0.28 -15.80
CA TRP A 44 4.80 1.20 -16.68
C TRP A 44 3.28 0.96 -16.69
N GLY A 45 2.85 -0.31 -16.69
CA GLY A 45 1.43 -0.66 -16.66
C GLY A 45 0.73 -0.21 -15.37
N GLU A 46 1.40 -0.34 -14.23
CA GLU A 46 0.88 0.11 -12.94
C GLU A 46 0.85 1.64 -12.82
N TYR A 47 1.87 2.31 -13.37
CA TYR A 47 1.89 3.78 -13.47
C TYR A 47 0.68 4.28 -14.24
N GLN A 48 0.43 3.75 -15.45
CA GLN A 48 -0.71 4.17 -16.27
C GLN A 48 -2.07 3.82 -15.64
N LEU A 49 -2.13 2.74 -14.88
CA LEU A 49 -3.33 2.37 -14.14
C LEU A 49 -3.61 3.37 -13.02
N LEU A 50 -2.61 3.69 -12.22
CA LEU A 50 -2.73 4.66 -11.13
C LEU A 50 -3.02 6.07 -11.66
N GLU A 51 -2.37 6.48 -12.75
CA GLU A 51 -2.62 7.75 -13.43
C GLU A 51 -4.09 7.85 -13.88
N ARG A 52 -4.62 6.79 -14.50
CA ARG A 52 -6.05 6.71 -14.89
C ARG A 52 -7.01 6.72 -13.71
N LEU A 53 -6.61 6.19 -12.57
CA LEU A 53 -7.37 6.25 -11.33
C LEU A 53 -7.34 7.64 -10.67
N GLY A 54 -6.51 8.55 -11.17
CA GLY A 54 -6.37 9.90 -10.64
C GLY A 54 -5.26 10.04 -9.60
N ALA A 55 -4.23 9.18 -9.63
CA ALA A 55 -3.08 9.31 -8.76
C ALA A 55 -2.32 10.62 -9.05
N THR A 56 -2.20 11.46 -8.04
CA THR A 56 -1.53 12.76 -8.08
C THR A 56 -0.07 12.67 -7.68
N ARG A 57 0.31 11.66 -6.90
CA ARG A 57 1.67 11.48 -6.35
C ARG A 57 2.52 10.48 -7.13
N LEU A 58 2.43 10.51 -8.45
CA LEU A 58 3.24 9.68 -9.33
C LEU A 58 4.55 10.37 -9.71
N HIS A 59 5.66 9.68 -9.50
CA HIS A 59 6.97 10.09 -9.95
C HIS A 59 7.34 9.36 -11.22
N PHE A 60 7.38 10.09 -12.32
CA PHE A 60 7.84 9.59 -13.61
C PHE A 60 9.37 9.65 -13.69
N SER A 61 10.00 8.51 -13.97
CA SER A 61 11.45 8.42 -14.21
C SER A 61 11.72 8.01 -15.65
N LEU A 62 12.67 8.68 -16.31
CA LEU A 62 13.07 8.42 -17.70
C LEU A 62 14.12 7.29 -17.82
N TYR A 63 14.87 7.05 -16.74
CA TYR A 63 16.03 6.13 -16.73
C TYR A 63 15.94 5.09 -15.61
N GLY A 64 14.81 5.01 -14.90
CA GLY A 64 14.63 4.12 -13.75
C GLY A 64 13.17 3.74 -13.54
N PRO A 65 12.87 3.00 -12.46
CA PRO A 65 11.50 2.62 -12.15
C PRO A 65 10.66 3.87 -11.85
N HIS A 66 9.42 3.87 -12.35
CA HIS A 66 8.43 4.85 -11.94
C HIS A 66 8.09 4.61 -10.47
N LYS A 67 7.66 5.64 -9.74
CA LYS A 67 7.34 5.45 -8.31
C LYS A 67 6.01 6.07 -7.97
N LEU A 68 5.24 5.42 -7.10
CA LEU A 68 4.15 6.07 -6.40
C LEU A 68 4.67 6.55 -5.05
N ILE A 69 4.53 7.85 -4.78
CA ILE A 69 4.87 8.44 -3.50
C ILE A 69 3.66 8.33 -2.58
N ILE A 70 3.86 7.60 -1.48
CA ILE A 70 2.86 7.35 -0.43
C ILE A 70 3.25 8.12 0.85
N GLU A 71 4.21 9.04 0.76
CA GLU A 71 4.64 9.91 1.84
C GLU A 71 3.44 10.74 2.35
N ASN A 72 2.98 10.43 3.58
CA ASN A 72 1.74 10.89 4.24
C ASN A 72 0.44 10.10 3.99
N GLY A 73 0.55 8.91 3.42
CA GLY A 73 -0.57 8.00 3.18
C GLY A 73 -0.97 7.94 1.70
N CYS A 74 -1.58 6.81 1.33
CA CYS A 74 -2.03 6.59 -0.04
C CYS A 74 -3.30 7.40 -0.29
N GLU A 75 -3.33 8.15 -1.39
CA GLU A 75 -4.46 8.99 -1.78
C GLU A 75 -5.74 8.20 -2.06
N PHE A 76 -5.60 6.92 -2.39
CA PHE A 76 -6.72 6.01 -2.61
C PHE A 76 -7.29 5.40 -1.33
N LEU A 77 -6.84 5.82 -0.15
CA LEU A 77 -7.37 5.35 1.12
C LEU A 77 -8.66 6.09 1.47
N VAL A 78 -9.77 5.35 1.52
CA VAL A 78 -11.08 5.83 1.98
C VAL A 78 -11.43 5.04 3.24
N ASP A 79 -11.73 5.73 4.34
CA ASP A 79 -12.03 5.09 5.64
C ASP A 79 -10.97 4.05 6.09
N ASN A 80 -9.69 4.37 5.92
CA ASN A 80 -8.55 3.48 6.19
C ASN A 80 -8.58 2.15 5.39
N ARG A 81 -9.30 2.11 4.27
CA ARG A 81 -9.36 0.97 3.35
C ARG A 81 -8.94 1.43 1.95
N CYS A 82 -8.39 0.51 1.15
CA CYS A 82 -8.03 0.82 -0.22
C CYS A 82 -9.31 0.94 -1.06
N GLY A 83 -9.65 2.15 -1.52
CA GLY A 83 -10.83 2.41 -2.35
C GLY A 83 -10.70 1.83 -3.77
N ILE A 84 -9.47 1.59 -4.24
CA ILE A 84 -9.18 0.99 -5.54
C ILE A 84 -8.84 -0.50 -5.42
N TYR A 85 -9.38 -1.20 -4.42
CA TYR A 85 -8.99 -2.58 -4.13
C TYR A 85 -9.05 -3.51 -5.36
N GLU A 86 -10.11 -3.41 -6.16
CA GLU A 86 -10.27 -4.21 -7.38
C GLU A 86 -9.21 -3.89 -8.44
N GLN A 87 -8.81 -2.63 -8.54
CA GLN A 87 -7.83 -2.13 -9.50
C GLN A 87 -6.43 -2.02 -8.89
N ARG A 88 -6.21 -2.60 -7.69
CA ARG A 88 -4.94 -2.48 -6.97
C ARG A 88 -3.79 -3.04 -7.82
N PRO A 89 -2.71 -2.28 -8.04
CA PRO A 89 -1.58 -2.76 -8.83
C PRO A 89 -0.88 -3.95 -8.14
N GLU A 90 -0.18 -4.76 -8.92
CA GLU A 90 0.46 -5.99 -8.43
C GLU A 90 1.49 -5.70 -7.34
N ILE A 91 2.27 -4.63 -7.46
CA ILE A 91 3.21 -4.19 -6.42
C ILE A 91 2.48 -3.93 -5.11
N CYS A 92 1.29 -3.33 -5.17
CA CYS A 92 0.48 -3.10 -4.00
C CYS A 92 0.00 -4.43 -3.41
N ARG A 93 -0.43 -5.40 -4.24
CA ARG A 93 -0.86 -6.76 -3.81
C ARG A 93 0.28 -7.58 -3.19
N ARG A 94 1.54 -7.27 -3.49
CA ARG A 94 2.72 -7.90 -2.89
C ARG A 94 2.99 -7.43 -1.46
N PHE A 95 2.49 -6.25 -1.07
CA PHE A 95 2.64 -5.76 0.30
C PHE A 95 1.58 -6.36 1.22
N ILE A 96 2.07 -7.08 2.23
CA ILE A 96 1.25 -7.66 3.29
C ILE A 96 1.66 -7.04 4.64
N CYS A 97 0.68 -6.84 5.53
CA CYS A 97 0.94 -6.64 6.95
C CYS A 97 0.55 -7.91 7.69
N ARG A 98 1.51 -8.55 8.36
CA ARG A 98 1.22 -9.58 9.36
C ARG A 98 1.24 -8.95 10.74
N SER A 99 0.23 -9.28 11.53
CA SER A 99 0.23 -9.11 12.98
C SER A 99 0.69 -10.45 13.52
N ASP A 100 1.79 -10.47 14.26
CA ASP A 100 2.18 -11.65 15.05
C ASP A 100 1.37 -11.66 16.34
#